data_AF-A0A292YW37-F1
#
_entry.id   AF-A0A292YW37-F1
#
_cell.length_a   1.000
_cell.length_b   1.000
_cell.length_c   1.000
_cell.angle_alpha   90.00
_cell.angle_beta   90.00
_cell.angle_gamma   90.00
#
_symmetry.space_group_name_H-M   'P 1'
#
loop_
_entity.id
_entity.type
_entity.pdbx_description
1 polymer ?
#
loop_
_entity_poly.entity_id
_entity_poly.type
_entity_poly.pdbx_seq_one_letter_code
_entity_poly.pdbx_strand_id
1 'polypeptide(L)'
;MERTALRDGRVVGTGLRKTLPVGMVISAVGFRGAPLPGLPFDADNGIVPNDRGRVVADGEPVPGTFVTGWLKRGPTGIIGTNKPAGAETAAAVLEDLPGSPGRTRPDILDTLSGRGVATTDWQGWLRLDT
;
A
#
# COMPACT_ATOMS: atom_id res chain seq x y z
N MET A 1 -20.12 15.96 -18.24
CA MET A 1 -20.37 14.51 -18.08
C MET A 1 -20.63 13.90 -19.46
N GLU A 2 -20.05 12.76 -19.79
CA GLU A 2 -20.33 12.02 -21.03
C GLU A 2 -21.31 10.87 -20.75
N ARG A 3 -22.26 10.64 -21.66
CA ARG A 3 -23.12 9.46 -21.63
C ARG A 3 -22.31 8.23 -22.04
N THR A 4 -22.37 7.19 -21.23
CA THR A 4 -21.73 5.91 -21.51
C THR A 4 -22.74 4.84 -21.95
N ALA A 5 -22.25 3.80 -22.63
CA ALA A 5 -22.99 2.60 -23.00
C ALA A 5 -22.17 1.35 -22.69
N LEU A 6 -22.84 0.22 -22.46
CA LEU A 6 -22.17 -1.07 -22.29
C LEU A 6 -21.96 -1.71 -23.68
N ARG A 7 -20.71 -2.07 -23.99
CA ARG A 7 -20.34 -2.87 -25.17
C ARG A 7 -19.32 -3.92 -24.75
N ASP A 8 -19.60 -5.19 -25.06
CA ASP A 8 -18.71 -6.32 -24.73
C ASP A 8 -18.25 -6.35 -23.26
N GLY A 9 -19.19 -6.06 -22.34
CA GLY A 9 -18.93 -6.03 -20.90
C GLY A 9 -18.12 -4.82 -20.40
N ARG A 10 -17.77 -3.87 -21.28
CA ARG A 10 -17.04 -2.64 -20.95
C ARG A 10 -17.90 -1.40 -21.14
N VAL A 11 -17.70 -0.43 -20.25
CA VAL A 11 -18.32 0.89 -20.35
C VAL A 11 -17.53 1.71 -21.37
N VAL A 12 -18.19 2.16 -22.44
CA VAL A 12 -17.60 2.98 -23.50
C VAL A 12 -18.31 4.33 -23.63
N GLY A 13 -17.57 5.36 -24.03
CA GLY A 13 -18.13 6.67 -24.34
C GLY A 13 -19.02 6.64 -25.58
N THR A 14 -20.13 7.38 -25.55
CA THR A 14 -21.04 7.52 -26.71
C THR A 14 -20.78 8.78 -27.53
N GLY A 15 -19.87 9.66 -27.09
CA GLY A 15 -19.63 10.98 -27.67
C GLY A 15 -20.67 12.04 -27.27
N LEU A 16 -21.82 11.65 -26.72
CA LEU A 16 -22.86 12.56 -26.25
C LEU A 16 -22.48 13.16 -24.89
N ARG A 17 -22.33 14.48 -24.82
CA ARG A 17 -21.92 15.22 -23.61
C ARG A 17 -23.07 16.06 -23.05
N LYS A 18 -23.16 16.10 -21.72
CA LYS A 18 -24.07 16.95 -20.95
C LYS A 18 -23.28 17.79 -19.95
N THR A 19 -23.64 19.07 -19.86
CA THR A 19 -23.15 19.99 -18.84
C THR A 19 -24.13 20.02 -17.67
N LEU A 20 -23.60 19.95 -16.45
CA LEU A 20 -24.37 20.07 -15.21
C LEU A 20 -23.80 21.25 -14.42
N PRO A 21 -24.60 22.27 -14.08
CA PRO A 21 -24.13 23.39 -13.26
C PRO A 21 -23.99 22.90 -11.81
N VAL A 22 -22.76 22.70 -11.35
CA VAL A 22 -22.44 22.25 -9.99
C VAL A 22 -21.34 23.13 -9.41
N GLY A 23 -21.36 23.34 -8.08
CA GLY A 23 -20.33 24.10 -7.38
C GLY A 23 -19.11 23.28 -6.96
N MET A 24 -19.21 21.95 -6.99
CA MET A 24 -18.14 21.05 -6.55
C MET A 24 -18.27 19.68 -7.22
N VAL A 25 -17.13 19.03 -7.44
CA VAL A 25 -17.02 17.64 -7.87
C VAL A 25 -16.05 16.92 -6.94
N ILE A 26 -16.45 15.76 -6.43
CA ILE A 26 -15.61 14.88 -5.60
C ILE A 26 -15.52 13.53 -6.30
N SER A 27 -14.30 13.12 -6.66
CA SER A 27 -14.05 11.82 -7.28
C SER A 27 -13.85 10.74 -6.23
N ALA A 28 -14.76 9.77 -6.17
CA ALA A 28 -14.67 8.59 -5.30
C ALA A 28 -14.45 7.31 -6.13
N VAL A 29 -13.47 7.34 -7.04
CA VAL A 29 -13.18 6.24 -7.99
C VAL A 29 -12.13 5.24 -7.48
N GLY A 30 -11.87 5.25 -6.18
CA GLY A 30 -10.86 4.43 -5.52
C GLY A 30 -9.60 5.19 -5.16
N PHE A 31 -8.70 4.49 -4.46
CA PHE A 31 -7.36 4.97 -4.12
C PHE A 31 -6.32 4.33 -5.03
N ARG A 32 -5.07 4.78 -4.93
CA ARG A 32 -3.93 4.13 -5.59
C ARG A 32 -2.70 4.25 -4.70
N GLY A 33 -1.89 3.21 -4.63
CA GLY A 33 -0.60 3.28 -3.96
C GLY A 33 0.33 4.29 -4.63
N ALA A 34 1.30 4.77 -3.87
CA ALA A 34 2.39 5.60 -4.36
C ALA A 34 3.72 4.84 -4.23
N PRO A 35 4.68 5.04 -5.15
CA PRO A 35 5.99 4.41 -5.05
C PRO A 35 6.72 4.90 -3.80
N LEU A 36 7.42 3.99 -3.13
CA LEU A 36 8.31 4.29 -2.01
C LEU A 36 9.77 4.13 -2.46
N PRO A 37 10.67 5.07 -2.11
CA PRO A 37 12.08 4.95 -2.44
C PRO A 37 12.67 3.62 -1.94
N GLY A 38 13.35 2.91 -2.83
CA GLY A 38 14.00 1.63 -2.52
C GLY A 38 13.11 0.39 -2.60
N LEU A 39 11.85 0.52 -3.06
CA LEU A 39 10.96 -0.62 -3.33
C LEU A 39 10.61 -0.70 -4.83
N PRO A 40 10.45 -1.92 -5.39
CA PRO A 40 9.82 -2.09 -6.69
C PRO A 40 8.36 -1.64 -6.63
N PHE A 41 7.82 -1.19 -7.75
CA PHE A 41 6.45 -0.68 -7.83
C PHE A 41 5.80 -1.02 -9.17
N ASP A 42 4.67 -1.71 -9.11
CA ASP A 42 3.79 -1.90 -10.24
C ASP A 42 2.90 -0.67 -10.33
N ALA A 43 3.26 0.24 -11.24
CA ALA A 43 2.51 1.47 -11.43
C ALA A 43 1.07 1.15 -11.85
N ASP A 44 0.87 0.25 -12.81
CA ASP A 44 -0.44 -0.03 -13.39
C ASP A 44 -1.45 -0.47 -12.33
N ASN A 45 -1.05 -1.38 -11.44
CA ASN A 45 -1.90 -1.87 -10.36
C ASN A 45 -1.80 -1.02 -9.06
N GLY A 46 -0.79 -0.16 -8.94
CA GLY A 46 -0.57 0.71 -7.78
C GLY A 46 -0.17 -0.05 -6.51
N ILE A 47 0.62 -1.12 -6.66
CA ILE A 47 1.03 -2.04 -5.59
C ILE A 47 2.55 -2.28 -5.61
N VAL A 48 3.07 -2.86 -4.53
CA VAL A 48 4.42 -3.43 -4.50
C VAL A 48 4.33 -4.90 -4.95
N PRO A 49 5.04 -5.31 -6.02
CA PRO A 49 5.08 -6.70 -6.47
C PRO A 49 5.55 -7.63 -5.35
N ASN A 50 4.85 -8.74 -5.15
CA ASN A 50 5.14 -9.66 -4.04
C ASN A 50 4.64 -11.08 -4.30
N ASP A 51 5.25 -12.05 -3.59
CA ASP A 51 4.79 -13.44 -3.47
C ASP A 51 4.47 -13.77 -2.01
N ARG A 52 3.19 -14.05 -1.70
CA ARG A 52 2.65 -14.23 -0.34
C ARG A 52 3.09 -13.12 0.65
N GLY A 53 3.38 -11.92 0.15
CA GLY A 53 3.86 -10.79 0.94
C GLY A 53 5.38 -10.59 0.96
N ARG A 54 6.20 -11.50 0.42
CA ARG A 54 7.64 -11.24 0.16
C ARG A 54 7.76 -10.30 -1.02
N VAL A 55 8.41 -9.15 -0.86
CA VAL A 55 8.58 -8.20 -1.97
C VAL A 55 9.43 -8.84 -3.06
N VAL A 56 9.06 -8.66 -4.32
CA VAL A 56 9.75 -9.23 -5.50
C VAL A 56 10.29 -8.10 -6.36
N ALA A 57 11.57 -8.14 -6.68
CA ALA A 57 12.22 -7.24 -7.64
C ALA A 57 12.92 -8.08 -8.72
N ASP A 58 12.71 -7.74 -9.99
CA ASP A 58 13.30 -8.46 -11.13
C ASP A 58 13.07 -9.98 -11.11
N GLY A 59 11.92 -10.41 -10.58
CA GLY A 59 11.53 -11.82 -10.48
C GLY A 59 12.02 -12.54 -9.23
N GLU A 60 12.86 -11.91 -8.42
CA GLU A 60 13.45 -12.53 -7.22
C GLU A 60 12.96 -11.87 -5.91
N PRO A 61 12.80 -12.63 -4.82
CA PRO A 61 12.47 -12.07 -3.52
C PRO A 61 13.56 -11.12 -3.00
N VAL A 62 13.16 -9.94 -2.51
CA VAL A 62 14.04 -9.01 -1.81
C VAL A 62 14.16 -9.44 -0.34
N PRO A 63 15.32 -9.96 0.11
CA PRO A 63 15.43 -10.55 1.45
C PRO A 63 15.10 -9.56 2.57
N GLY A 64 14.31 -10.02 3.54
CA GLY A 64 13.93 -9.22 4.70
C GLY A 64 12.93 -8.09 4.41
N THR A 65 12.32 -8.06 3.22
CA THR A 65 11.38 -7.02 2.81
C THR A 65 10.01 -7.63 2.50
N PHE A 66 8.98 -7.15 3.20
CA PHE A 66 7.63 -7.70 3.11
C PHE A 66 6.59 -6.58 2.95
N VAL A 67 5.44 -6.91 2.37
CA VAL A 67 4.32 -6.00 2.17
C VAL A 67 3.00 -6.67 2.56
N THR A 68 2.06 -5.89 3.11
CA THR A 68 0.71 -6.36 3.47
C THR A 68 -0.35 -5.29 3.16
N GLY A 69 -1.62 -5.64 3.37
CA GLY A 69 -2.76 -4.72 3.21
C GLY A 69 -2.96 -4.24 1.77
N TRP A 70 -3.36 -2.99 1.60
CA TRP A 70 -3.65 -2.41 0.29
C TRP A 70 -2.42 -2.26 -0.60
N LEU A 71 -1.24 -2.00 -0.04
CA LEU A 71 -0.01 -1.91 -0.83
C LEU A 71 0.40 -3.28 -1.42
N LYS A 72 -0.11 -4.38 -0.86
CA LYS A 72 0.05 -5.76 -1.36
C LYS A 72 -0.97 -6.15 -2.43
N ARG A 73 -2.25 -5.80 -2.23
CA ARG A 73 -3.40 -6.36 -2.99
C ARG A 73 -4.22 -5.33 -3.77
N GLY A 74 -3.87 -4.06 -3.67
CA GLY A 74 -4.68 -2.95 -4.15
C GLY A 74 -5.76 -2.51 -3.16
N PRO A 75 -6.39 -1.36 -3.39
CA PRO A 75 -7.26 -0.69 -2.43
C PRO A 75 -8.70 -1.20 -2.49
N THR A 76 -8.87 -2.51 -2.29
CA THR A 76 -10.17 -3.17 -2.26
C THR A 76 -10.38 -3.92 -0.94
N GLY A 77 -11.65 -3.98 -0.54
CA GLY A 77 -12.08 -4.63 0.69
C GLY A 77 -12.18 -3.69 1.91
N ILE A 78 -12.79 -4.21 2.97
CA ILE A 78 -12.98 -3.52 4.26
C ILE A 78 -11.79 -3.75 5.19
N ILE A 79 -11.76 -3.08 6.35
CA ILE A 79 -10.72 -3.26 7.39
C ILE A 79 -10.49 -4.75 7.71
N GLY A 80 -11.58 -5.54 7.85
CA GLY A 80 -11.50 -6.97 8.12
C GLY A 80 -10.77 -7.79 7.05
N THR A 81 -10.76 -7.33 5.78
CA THR A 81 -10.06 -8.03 4.69
C THR A 81 -8.53 -7.91 4.78
N ASN A 82 -8.02 -6.97 5.58
CA ASN A 82 -6.58 -6.83 5.80
C ASN A 82 -6.04 -7.85 6.82
N LYS A 83 -6.88 -8.39 7.71
CA LYS A 83 -6.46 -9.40 8.70
C LYS A 83 -5.85 -10.65 8.07
N PRO A 84 -6.51 -11.35 7.12
CA PRO A 84 -5.91 -12.52 6.48
C PRO A 84 -4.64 -12.18 5.67
N ALA A 85 -4.61 -11.02 5.00
CA ALA A 85 -3.41 -10.56 4.28
C ALA A 85 -2.22 -10.31 5.21
N GLY A 86 -2.48 -9.76 6.40
CA GLY A 86 -1.52 -9.61 7.49
C GLY A 86 -1.00 -10.96 7.97
N ALA A 87 -1.91 -11.89 8.25
CA ALA A 87 -1.55 -13.22 8.73
C ALA A 87 -0.66 -14.00 7.74
N GLU A 88 -0.98 -13.96 6.44
CA GLU A 88 -0.16 -14.61 5.41
C GLU A 88 1.25 -14.00 5.33
N THR A 89 1.35 -12.68 5.39
CA THR A 89 2.64 -11.98 5.36
C THR A 89 3.47 -12.29 6.62
N ALA A 90 2.82 -12.34 7.78
CA ALA A 90 3.48 -12.71 9.04
C ALA A 90 4.00 -14.16 9.01
N ALA A 91 3.24 -15.10 8.42
CA ALA A 91 3.71 -16.46 8.21
C ALA A 91 4.96 -16.50 7.33
N ALA A 92 4.97 -15.74 6.22
CA ALA A 92 6.14 -15.61 5.36
C ALA A 92 7.38 -15.06 6.09
N VAL A 93 7.19 -14.05 6.95
CA VAL A 93 8.28 -13.52 7.79
C VAL A 93 8.85 -14.59 8.71
N LEU A 94 7.99 -15.37 9.38
CA LEU A 94 8.42 -16.41 10.31
C LEU A 94 9.12 -17.58 9.60
N GLU A 95 8.67 -17.94 8.40
CA GLU A 95 9.31 -18.95 7.56
C GLU A 95 10.73 -18.54 7.16
N ASP A 96 10.96 -17.26 6.85
CA ASP A 96 12.27 -16.76 6.39
C ASP A 96 13.22 -16.42 7.55
N LEU A 97 12.69 -16.25 8.77
CA LEU A 97 13.46 -15.80 9.93
C LEU A 97 14.71 -16.65 10.24
N PRO A 98 14.67 -18.00 10.19
CA PRO A 98 15.86 -18.83 10.46
C PRO A 98 17.01 -18.62 9.48
N GLY A 99 16.72 -18.23 8.24
CA GLY A 99 17.72 -17.95 7.20
C GLY A 99 18.10 -16.47 7.10
N SER A 100 17.51 -15.62 7.94
CA SER A 100 17.73 -14.17 7.88
C SER A 100 19.13 -13.80 8.37
N PRO A 101 19.92 -13.05 7.58
CA PRO A 101 21.20 -12.56 8.06
C PRO A 101 20.94 -11.63 9.25
N GLY A 102 21.48 -11.98 10.43
CA GLY A 102 21.45 -11.10 11.59
C GLY A 102 22.09 -9.76 11.22
N ARG A 103 21.30 -8.68 11.16
CA ARG A 103 21.81 -7.35 10.87
C ARG A 103 21.92 -6.58 12.17
N THR A 104 23.14 -6.38 12.65
CA THR A 104 23.39 -5.38 13.70
C THR A 104 23.27 -4.00 13.04
N ARG A 105 22.21 -3.27 13.40
CA ARG A 105 22.05 -1.87 13.02
C ARG A 105 22.08 -1.01 14.29
N PRO A 106 22.46 0.27 14.19
CA PRO A 106 22.22 1.22 15.28
C PRO A 106 20.75 1.18 15.69
N ASP A 107 20.48 1.51 16.94
CA ASP A 107 19.11 1.66 17.41
C ASP A 107 18.37 2.64 16.49
N ILE A 108 17.15 2.26 16.11
CA ILE A 108 16.37 3.04 15.15
C ILE A 108 16.00 4.41 15.73
N LEU A 109 15.78 4.51 17.05
CA LEU A 109 15.44 5.76 17.73
C LEU A 109 16.64 6.70 17.75
N ASP A 110 17.85 6.18 18.02
CA ASP A 110 19.09 6.96 17.94
C ASP A 110 19.32 7.48 16.52
N THR A 111 19.08 6.63 15.52
CA THR A 111 19.21 7.00 14.10
C THR A 111 18.23 8.11 13.71
N LEU A 112 16.97 8.03 14.17
CA LEU A 112 15.95 9.04 13.89
C LEU A 112 16.25 10.37 14.61
N SER A 113 16.68 10.29 15.88
CA SER A 113 17.07 11.45 16.69
C SER A 113 18.28 12.19 16.09
N GLY A 114 19.33 11.46 15.69
CA GLY A 114 20.50 12.03 15.02
C GLY A 114 20.19 12.70 13.66
N ARG A 115 19.04 12.38 13.05
CA ARG A 115 18.52 13.04 11.84
C ARG A 115 17.56 14.20 12.13
N GLY A 116 17.33 14.53 13.40
CA GLY A 116 16.39 15.57 13.82
C GLY A 116 14.92 15.22 13.58
N VAL A 117 14.57 13.93 13.48
CA VAL A 117 13.18 13.50 13.27
C VAL A 117 12.44 13.47 14.61
N ALA A 118 11.37 14.26 14.72
CA ALA A 118 10.48 14.20 15.86
C ALA A 118 9.63 12.90 15.80
N THR A 119 9.71 12.08 16.84
CA THR A 119 8.96 10.82 16.96
C THR A 119 7.92 10.89 18.08
N THR A 120 6.81 10.16 17.94
CA THR A 120 5.87 9.91 19.03
C THR A 120 5.84 8.43 19.35
N ASP A 121 5.86 8.11 20.65
CA ASP A 121 5.55 6.78 21.16
C ASP A 121 4.03 6.65 21.41
N TRP A 122 3.64 5.50 21.96
CA TRP A 122 2.25 5.20 22.28
C TRP A 122 1.65 6.20 23.30
N GLN A 123 2.47 6.63 24.23
CA GLN A 123 2.15 7.50 25.36
C GLN A 123 1.98 8.93 24.85
N GLY A 124 2.81 9.34 23.88
CA GLY A 124 2.65 10.58 23.13
C GLY A 124 1.37 10.61 22.31
N TRP A 125 1.03 9.50 21.66
CA TRP A 125 -0.27 9.39 20.98
C TRP A 125 -1.45 9.51 21.96
N LEU A 126 -1.41 8.79 23.09
CA LEU A 126 -2.50 8.84 24.09
C LEU A 126 -2.75 10.23 24.68
N ARG A 127 -1.76 11.13 24.68
CA ARG A 127 -1.97 12.53 25.11
C ARG A 127 -2.76 13.37 24.11
N LEU A 128 -2.80 12.96 22.84
CA LEU A 128 -3.59 13.61 21.79
C LEU A 128 -5.01 13.06 21.71
N ASP A 129 -5.21 11.81 22.13
CA ASP A 129 -6.48 11.09 22.04
C ASP A 129 -7.51 11.56 23.08
N THR A 130 -7.04 12.15 24.19
CA THR A 130 -7.87 12.69 25.29
C THR A 130 -8.30 14.12 25.06
#